data_AF-A0A2H6KGN4-F1
#
_entry.id   AF-A0A2H6KGN4-F1
#
_cell.length_a   1.000
_cell.length_b   1.000
_cell.length_c   1.000
_cell.angle_alpha   90.00
_cell.angle_beta   90.00
_cell.angle_gamma   90.00
#
_symmetry.space_group_name_H-M   'P 1'
#
loop_
_entity.id
_entity.type
_entity.pdbx_description
1 polymer ?
#
loop_
_entity_poly.entity_id
_entity_poly.type
_entity_poly.pdbx_seq_one_letter_code
_entity_poly.pdbx_strand_id
1 'polypeptide(L)'
;MIILNDAAVGANGGPDNPDSNENAPKGIAFYANNEEFHQRLQRYIALLKDADQIHSNLSSISKSIPDSNVSPEVEEAKQRECGNLLTTFENIIHRAEYVELKSIFDIYAMITTRQQNKDVKQQRLHELDEKRVQLEKRFKDKEGFAAALINFDLAEAHKSIIDDAIAFIRRHNAQEPSQPPSKPAGSNSSVSGGEDVPLASNIPAETNPTGAASTPDHTNHMAAMGNANTRGGRGTTHDTNGENTSQTTEGTVNDIPNTADAKGSSGFATIGARVIQTMMALGVMAVL
;
A
#
# COMPACT_ATOMS: atom_id res chain seq x y z
N MET A 1 -14.17 5.92 6.33
CA MET A 1 -13.14 6.72 7.01
C MET A 1 -11.83 6.01 6.77
N ILE A 2 -11.00 6.53 5.87
CA ILE A 2 -9.65 6.00 5.64
C ILE A 2 -8.80 6.55 6.79
N ILE A 3 -8.32 5.68 7.66
CA ILE A 3 -7.44 6.06 8.76
C ILE A 3 -6.01 5.88 8.23
N LEU A 4 -5.44 6.94 7.67
CA LEU A 4 -4.02 7.00 7.37
C LEU A 4 -3.28 7.14 8.71
N ASN A 5 -2.60 6.08 9.15
CA ASN A 5 -1.89 6.05 10.43
C ASN A 5 -0.86 7.20 10.53
N ASP A 6 -0.99 7.99 11.59
CA ASP A 6 -0.11 9.04 12.13
C ASP A 6 0.23 10.31 11.33
N ALA A 7 -0.42 10.53 10.20
CA ALA A 7 -0.74 11.90 9.80
C ALA A 7 -2.23 12.11 10.06
N ALA A 8 -2.56 12.70 11.21
CA ALA A 8 -3.87 13.27 11.43
C ALA A 8 -4.11 14.37 10.38
N VAL A 9 -4.59 13.97 9.19
CA VAL A 9 -5.23 14.87 8.25
C VAL A 9 -6.51 15.30 8.96
N GLY A 10 -6.35 16.39 9.70
CA GLY A 10 -7.37 16.93 10.57
C GLY A 10 -8.63 17.20 9.76
N ALA A 11 -9.68 16.44 10.09
CA ALA A 11 -11.04 16.93 9.98
C ALA A 11 -11.22 18.09 10.98
N ASN A 12 -10.54 19.21 10.76
CA ASN A 12 -10.74 20.48 11.46
C ASN A 12 -11.55 21.44 10.58
N GLY A 13 -12.63 20.92 10.00
CA GLY A 13 -13.75 21.74 9.54
C GLY A 13 -14.79 21.77 10.64
N GLY A 14 -14.66 22.70 11.58
CA GLY A 14 -15.78 23.05 12.44
C GLY A 14 -16.97 23.50 11.57
N PRO A 15 -18.22 23.29 12.02
CA PRO A 15 -19.43 23.55 11.23
C PRO A 15 -19.59 25.00 10.75
N ASP A 16 -18.76 25.93 11.26
CA ASP A 16 -18.87 27.37 11.03
C ASP A 16 -17.70 27.97 10.25
N ASN A 17 -16.97 27.19 9.43
CA ASN A 17 -15.97 27.77 8.52
C ASN A 17 -16.60 28.03 7.13
N PRO A 18 -17.06 29.27 6.83
CA PRO A 18 -17.75 29.59 5.58
C PRO A 18 -16.84 29.55 4.34
N ASP A 19 -15.52 29.44 4.52
CA ASP A 19 -14.55 29.49 3.42
C ASP A 19 -14.04 28.12 2.94
N SER A 20 -14.48 26.99 3.54
CA SER A 20 -13.67 25.77 3.46
C SER A 20 -14.06 24.69 2.44
N ASN A 21 -15.17 24.68 1.71
CA ASN A 21 -15.50 23.46 0.93
C ASN A 21 -16.39 23.57 -0.34
N GLU A 22 -16.81 24.75 -0.79
CA GLU A 22 -17.68 24.81 -1.98
C GLU A 22 -16.94 24.62 -3.31
N ASN A 23 -15.63 24.91 -3.35
CA ASN A 23 -14.80 24.84 -4.55
C ASN A 23 -13.90 23.61 -4.64
N ALA A 24 -14.07 22.63 -3.75
CA ALA A 24 -13.37 21.36 -3.92
C ALA A 24 -13.76 20.77 -5.30
N PRO A 25 -12.79 20.25 -6.07
CA PRO A 25 -13.10 19.66 -7.35
C PRO A 25 -14.05 18.47 -7.20
N LYS A 26 -15.21 18.52 -7.87
CA LYS A 26 -16.28 17.52 -7.73
C LYS A 26 -16.47 16.71 -8.99
N GLY A 27 -16.70 15.41 -8.80
CA GLY A 27 -17.21 14.50 -9.83
C GLY A 27 -16.15 13.95 -10.79
N ILE A 28 -16.52 12.91 -11.54
CA ILE A 28 -15.60 12.12 -12.36
C ILE A 28 -14.86 13.00 -13.38
N ALA A 29 -15.58 13.94 -14.00
CA ALA A 29 -15.03 14.77 -15.07
C ALA A 29 -13.77 15.55 -14.66
N PHE A 30 -13.68 15.99 -13.41
CA PHE A 30 -12.51 16.71 -12.92
C PHE A 30 -11.26 15.82 -12.93
N TYR A 31 -11.35 14.65 -12.31
CA TYR A 31 -10.24 13.70 -12.21
C TYR A 31 -9.91 13.05 -13.55
N ALA A 32 -10.93 12.74 -14.35
CA ALA A 32 -10.78 12.08 -15.65
C ALA A 32 -9.97 12.91 -16.66
N ASN A 33 -10.00 14.23 -16.56
CA ASN A 33 -9.25 15.14 -17.43
C ASN A 33 -7.89 15.55 -16.84
N ASN A 34 -7.48 14.96 -15.71
CA ASN A 34 -6.22 15.25 -15.06
C ASN A 34 -5.19 14.14 -15.36
N GLU A 35 -4.26 14.43 -16.26
CA GLU A 35 -3.22 13.49 -16.67
C GLU A 35 -2.30 13.04 -15.52
N GLU A 36 -1.93 13.96 -14.62
CA GLU A 36 -1.08 13.64 -13.46
C GLU A 36 -1.78 12.66 -12.51
N PHE A 37 -3.08 12.85 -12.29
CA PHE A 37 -3.90 11.93 -11.51
C PHE A 37 -3.86 10.52 -12.09
N HIS A 38 -4.05 10.35 -13.40
CA HIS A 38 -3.99 9.04 -14.05
C HIS A 38 -2.62 8.37 -13.91
N GLN A 39 -1.54 9.14 -14.06
CA GLN A 39 -0.19 8.63 -13.87
C GLN A 39 0.03 8.16 -12.43
N ARG A 40 -0.45 8.91 -11.43
CA ARG A 40 -0.38 8.53 -10.02
C ARG A 40 -1.21 7.28 -9.73
N LEU A 41 -2.45 7.21 -10.22
CA LEU A 41 -3.31 6.05 -10.09
C LEU A 41 -2.65 4.80 -10.69
N GLN A 42 -2.08 4.91 -11.90
CA GLN A 42 -1.41 3.81 -12.59
C GLN A 42 -0.16 3.35 -11.83
N ARG A 43 0.70 4.29 -11.38
CA ARG A 43 1.88 3.97 -10.55
C ARG A 43 1.47 3.26 -9.27
N TYR A 44 0.42 3.73 -8.61
CA TYR A 44 -0.07 3.14 -7.36
C TYR A 44 -0.65 1.73 -7.56
N ILE A 45 -1.46 1.51 -8.60
CA ILE A 45 -1.96 0.17 -8.95
C ILE A 45 -0.80 -0.78 -9.27
N ALA A 46 0.23 -0.31 -9.98
CA ALA A 46 1.40 -1.13 -10.30
C ALA A 46 2.18 -1.51 -9.04
N LEU A 47 2.35 -0.58 -8.10
CA LEU A 47 2.97 -0.83 -6.81
C LEU A 47 2.20 -1.88 -5.99
N LEU A 48 0.87 -1.83 -6.01
CA LEU A 48 0.01 -2.77 -5.29
C LEU A 48 -0.15 -4.13 -5.98
N LYS A 49 0.49 -4.38 -7.12
CA LYS A 49 0.33 -5.62 -7.89
C LYS A 49 0.68 -6.87 -7.08
N ASP A 50 1.74 -6.79 -6.28
CA ASP A 50 2.27 -7.92 -5.51
C ASP A 50 1.84 -7.88 -4.02
N ALA A 51 0.99 -6.92 -3.64
CA ALA A 51 0.62 -6.70 -2.24
C ALA A 51 -0.11 -7.90 -1.62
N ASP A 52 -1.00 -8.55 -2.39
CA ASP A 52 -1.72 -9.75 -1.96
C ASP A 52 -0.75 -10.91 -1.67
N GLN A 53 0.27 -11.08 -2.51
CA GLN A 53 1.31 -12.10 -2.33
C GLN A 53 2.20 -11.79 -1.13
N ILE A 54 2.59 -10.52 -0.95
CA ILE A 54 3.37 -10.08 0.20
C ILE A 54 2.61 -10.34 1.49
N HIS A 55 1.32 -9.96 1.55
CA HIS A 55 0.47 -10.21 2.71
C HIS A 55 0.35 -11.71 3.03
N SER A 56 0.14 -12.55 2.01
CA SER A 56 0.09 -14.01 2.16
C SER A 56 1.41 -14.55 2.72
N ASN A 57 2.55 -14.08 2.22
CA ASN A 57 3.87 -14.50 2.69
C ASN A 57 4.12 -14.07 4.14
N LEU A 58 3.82 -12.82 4.49
CA LEU A 58 3.92 -12.33 5.86
C LEU A 58 3.02 -13.14 6.81
N SER A 59 1.79 -13.44 6.39
CA SER A 59 0.86 -14.28 7.17
C SER A 59 1.40 -15.69 7.38
N SER A 60 2.05 -16.27 6.36
CA SER A 60 2.69 -17.58 6.47
C SER A 60 3.89 -17.55 7.42
N ILE A 61 4.73 -16.53 7.32
CA ILE A 61 5.90 -16.35 8.21
C ILE A 61 5.46 -16.18 9.66
N SER A 62 4.45 -15.34 9.90
CA SER A 62 3.88 -15.12 11.25
C SER A 62 3.44 -16.44 11.91
N LYS A 63 2.94 -17.40 11.13
CA LYS A 63 2.54 -18.72 11.64
C LYS A 63 3.71 -19.66 11.90
N SER A 64 4.84 -19.50 11.22
CA SER A 64 6.01 -20.39 11.37
C SER A 64 7.06 -19.90 12.36
N ILE A 65 7.03 -18.63 12.76
CA ILE A 65 7.94 -18.07 13.78
C ILE A 65 7.92 -18.88 15.09
N PRO A 66 6.76 -19.25 15.67
CA PRO A 66 6.70 -20.01 16.94
C PRO A 66 7.33 -21.40 16.91
N ASP A 67 7.49 -21.99 15.72
CA ASP A 67 8.06 -23.33 15.53
C ASP A 67 9.59 -23.31 15.35
N SER A 68 10.21 -22.12 15.40
CA SER A 68 11.64 -21.97 15.14
C SER A 68 12.50 -22.28 16.37
N ASN A 69 13.62 -22.98 16.18
CA ASN A 69 14.57 -23.33 17.26
C ASN A 69 15.43 -22.13 17.73
N VAL A 70 14.97 -20.89 17.55
CA VAL A 70 15.71 -19.68 17.91
C VAL A 70 15.51 -19.33 19.39
N SER A 71 16.30 -18.38 19.91
CA SER A 71 16.06 -17.84 21.26
C SER A 71 14.69 -17.15 21.33
N PRO A 72 13.94 -17.29 22.44
CA PRO A 72 12.63 -16.64 22.61
C PRO A 72 12.64 -15.12 22.37
N GLU A 73 13.74 -14.43 22.72
CA GLU A 73 13.89 -12.99 22.47
C GLU A 73 13.92 -12.66 20.98
N VAL A 74 14.57 -13.51 20.17
CA VAL A 74 14.64 -13.35 18.72
C VAL A 74 13.30 -13.67 18.07
N GLU A 75 12.60 -14.69 18.58
CA GLU A 75 11.25 -15.05 18.16
C GLU A 75 10.27 -13.89 18.37
N GLU A 76 10.23 -13.32 19.58
CA GLU A 76 9.33 -12.22 19.91
C GLU A 76 9.60 -10.98 19.05
N ALA A 77 10.87 -10.64 18.83
CA ALA A 77 11.26 -9.52 17.97
C ALA A 77 10.78 -9.71 16.52
N LYS A 78 10.96 -10.91 15.96
CA LYS A 78 10.48 -11.24 14.60
C LYS A 78 8.96 -11.24 14.52
N GLN A 79 8.28 -11.78 15.52
CA GLN A 79 6.83 -11.81 15.57
C GLN A 79 6.25 -10.39 15.60
N ARG A 80 6.86 -9.50 16.40
CA ARG A 80 6.49 -8.09 16.48
C ARG A 80 6.73 -7.35 15.16
N GLU A 81 7.90 -7.55 14.53
CA GLU A 81 8.21 -6.96 13.22
C GLU A 81 7.20 -7.42 12.15
N CYS A 82 6.92 -8.74 12.09
CA CYS A 82 5.95 -9.31 11.16
C CYS A 82 4.52 -8.78 11.40
N GLY A 83 4.08 -8.72 12.66
CA GLY A 83 2.77 -8.18 13.03
C GLY A 83 2.59 -6.71 12.67
N ASN A 84 3.64 -5.90 12.87
CA ASN A 84 3.63 -4.49 12.46
C ASN A 84 3.50 -4.36 10.93
N LEU A 85 4.25 -5.16 10.17
CA LEU A 85 4.17 -5.16 8.70
C LEU A 85 2.79 -5.59 8.21
N LEU A 86 2.20 -6.66 8.78
CA LEU A 86 0.85 -7.10 8.45
C LEU A 86 -0.19 -6.01 8.70
N THR A 87 -0.19 -5.43 9.90
CA THR A 87 -1.11 -4.34 10.27
C THR A 87 -0.96 -3.14 9.32
N THR A 88 0.27 -2.82 8.95
CA THR A 88 0.54 -1.71 8.02
C THR A 88 0.00 -2.03 6.62
N PHE A 89 0.20 -3.25 6.14
CA PHE A 89 -0.33 -3.71 4.84
C PHE A 89 -1.86 -3.75 4.81
N GLU A 90 -2.53 -4.22 5.86
CA GLU A 90 -3.99 -4.20 5.96
C GLU A 90 -4.56 -2.77 5.84
N ASN A 91 -3.86 -1.78 6.40
CA ASN A 91 -4.26 -0.37 6.31
C ASN A 91 -3.93 0.27 4.95
N ILE A 92 -2.93 -0.25 4.23
CA ILE A 92 -2.49 0.28 2.92
C ILE A 92 -3.25 -0.35 1.76
N ILE A 93 -3.62 -1.63 1.87
CA ILE A 93 -4.26 -2.40 0.81
C ILE A 93 -5.74 -2.04 0.74
N HIS A 94 -6.02 -0.87 0.18
CA HIS A 94 -7.30 -0.57 -0.44
C HIS A 94 -7.26 -0.87 -1.94
N ARG A 95 -6.54 -1.93 -2.35
CA ARG A 95 -6.28 -2.27 -3.76
C ARG A 95 -7.57 -2.35 -4.59
N ALA A 96 -8.60 -3.00 -4.05
CA ALA A 96 -9.90 -3.12 -4.72
C ALA A 96 -10.51 -1.75 -5.06
N GLU A 97 -10.35 -0.77 -4.17
CA GLU A 97 -10.86 0.59 -4.31
C GLU A 97 -10.20 1.32 -5.49
N TYR A 98 -8.87 1.23 -5.61
CA TYR A 98 -8.13 1.87 -6.70
C TYR A 98 -8.31 1.17 -8.05
N VAL A 99 -8.45 -0.16 -8.05
CA VAL A 99 -8.80 -0.92 -9.27
C VAL A 99 -10.22 -0.54 -9.74
N GLU A 100 -11.17 -0.45 -8.83
CA GLU A 100 -12.53 0.01 -9.16
C GLU A 100 -12.52 1.45 -9.67
N LEU A 101 -11.74 2.32 -9.05
CA LEU A 101 -11.57 3.71 -9.47
C LEU A 101 -11.05 3.79 -10.92
N LYS A 102 -10.04 3.00 -11.28
CA LYS A 102 -9.58 2.90 -12.67
C LYS A 102 -10.70 2.44 -13.61
N SER A 103 -11.47 1.41 -13.21
CA SER A 103 -12.60 0.92 -14.01
C SER A 103 -13.66 1.99 -14.24
N ILE A 104 -13.96 2.82 -13.22
CA ILE A 104 -14.88 3.95 -13.35
C ILE A 104 -14.38 4.92 -14.43
N PHE A 105 -13.10 5.29 -14.41
CA PHE A 105 -12.54 6.20 -15.41
C PHE A 105 -12.51 5.60 -16.82
N ASP A 106 -12.17 4.31 -16.97
CA ASP A 106 -12.21 3.62 -18.26
C ASP A 106 -13.64 3.65 -18.86
N ILE A 107 -14.67 3.40 -18.03
CA ILE A 107 -16.08 3.46 -18.46
C ILE A 107 -16.49 4.90 -18.80
N TYR A 108 -16.08 5.88 -18.00
CA TYR A 108 -16.38 7.29 -18.24
C TYR A 108 -15.79 7.78 -19.57
N ALA A 109 -14.53 7.44 -19.85
CA ALA A 109 -13.86 7.75 -21.11
C ALA A 109 -14.60 7.11 -22.29
N MET A 110 -15.00 5.83 -22.16
CA MET A 110 -15.79 5.14 -23.18
C MET A 110 -17.14 5.85 -23.45
N ILE A 111 -17.86 6.27 -22.40
CA ILE A 111 -19.13 6.99 -22.54
C ILE A 111 -18.90 8.33 -23.25
N THR A 112 -17.90 9.09 -22.81
CA THR A 112 -17.56 10.41 -23.36
C THR A 112 -17.23 10.31 -24.85
N THR A 113 -16.38 9.36 -25.24
CA THR A 113 -16.03 9.10 -26.65
C THR A 113 -17.27 8.73 -27.47
N ARG A 114 -18.17 7.89 -26.94
CA ARG A 114 -19.40 7.53 -27.65
C ARG A 114 -20.36 8.70 -27.80
N GLN A 115 -20.47 9.58 -26.82
CA GLN A 115 -21.32 10.78 -26.89
C GLN A 115 -20.81 11.80 -27.93
N GLN A 116 -19.50 11.84 -28.18
CA GLN A 116 -18.91 12.72 -29.19
C GLN A 116 -19.10 12.24 -30.64
N ASN A 117 -19.53 10.99 -30.84
CA ASN A 117 -19.78 10.46 -32.19
C ASN A 117 -21.03 11.08 -32.82
N LYS A 118 -20.90 11.65 -34.02
CA LYS A 118 -21.96 12.40 -34.71
C LYS A 118 -23.19 11.55 -35.08
N ASP A 119 -23.04 10.23 -35.20
CA ASP A 119 -24.08 9.33 -35.69
C ASP A 119 -24.88 8.61 -34.58
N VAL A 120 -24.79 9.07 -33.33
CA VAL A 120 -25.48 8.41 -32.21
C VAL A 120 -26.96 8.77 -32.22
N LYS A 121 -27.82 7.75 -32.32
CA LYS A 121 -29.27 7.90 -32.23
C LYS A 121 -29.68 8.49 -30.87
N GLN A 122 -30.74 9.30 -30.84
CA GLN A 122 -31.26 9.94 -29.62
C GLN A 122 -31.52 8.96 -28.47
N GLN A 123 -32.10 7.79 -28.77
CA GLN A 123 -32.32 6.74 -27.77
C GLN A 123 -31.02 6.28 -27.11
N ARG A 124 -29.95 6.10 -27.89
CA ARG A 124 -28.64 5.72 -27.35
C ARG A 124 -27.98 6.85 -26.56
N LEU A 125 -28.20 8.11 -26.93
CA LEU A 125 -27.71 9.24 -26.13
C LEU A 125 -28.32 9.22 -24.72
N HIS A 126 -29.65 9.01 -24.63
CA HIS A 126 -30.34 8.88 -23.34
C HIS A 126 -29.78 7.73 -22.49
N GLU A 127 -29.58 6.54 -23.08
CA GLU A 127 -28.96 5.40 -22.38
C GLU A 127 -27.53 5.72 -21.88
N LEU A 128 -26.75 6.49 -22.64
CA LEU A 128 -25.40 6.91 -22.24
C LEU A 128 -25.44 7.92 -21.09
N ASP A 129 -26.39 8.86 -21.10
CA ASP A 129 -26.60 9.82 -20.03
C ASP A 129 -27.03 9.13 -18.73
N GLU A 130 -27.95 8.16 -18.79
CA GLU A 130 -28.33 7.34 -17.63
C GLU A 130 -27.12 6.59 -17.05
N LYS A 131 -26.32 5.96 -17.91
CA LYS A 131 -25.09 5.27 -17.49
C LYS A 131 -24.09 6.23 -16.84
N ARG A 132 -23.96 7.45 -17.37
CA ARG A 132 -23.09 8.49 -16.80
C ARG A 132 -23.58 8.89 -15.40
N VAL A 133 -24.88 9.09 -15.20
CA VAL A 133 -25.46 9.41 -13.88
C VAL A 133 -25.21 8.28 -12.87
N GLN A 134 -25.40 7.02 -13.27
CA GLN A 134 -25.10 5.88 -12.42
C GLN A 134 -23.61 5.78 -12.06
N LEU A 135 -22.74 6.11 -13.02
CA LEU A 135 -21.30 6.11 -12.81
C LEU A 135 -20.87 7.19 -11.82
N GLU A 136 -21.41 8.41 -11.94
CA GLU A 136 -21.17 9.49 -10.97
C GLU A 136 -21.61 9.11 -9.56
N LYS A 137 -22.74 8.40 -9.43
CA LYS A 137 -23.17 7.88 -8.14
C LYS A 137 -22.16 6.90 -7.54
N ARG A 138 -21.65 5.94 -8.33
CA ARG A 138 -20.58 5.02 -7.89
C ARG A 138 -19.29 5.76 -7.54
N PHE A 139 -18.93 6.77 -8.31
CA PHE A 139 -17.73 7.55 -8.07
C PHE A 139 -17.80 8.34 -6.76
N LYS A 140 -18.98 8.84 -6.37
CA LYS A 140 -19.15 9.60 -5.14
C LYS A 140 -18.63 8.86 -3.90
N ASP A 141 -18.83 7.54 -3.83
CA ASP A 141 -18.33 6.70 -2.74
C ASP A 141 -16.80 6.48 -2.81
N LYS A 142 -16.19 6.75 -3.97
CA LYS A 142 -14.75 6.61 -4.24
C LYS A 142 -14.00 7.94 -4.32
N GLU A 143 -14.69 9.07 -4.27
CA GLU A 143 -14.11 10.40 -4.46
C GLU A 143 -12.99 10.69 -3.44
N GLY A 144 -13.11 10.18 -2.21
CA GLY A 144 -12.06 10.28 -1.20
C GLY A 144 -10.74 9.61 -1.59
N PHE A 145 -10.80 8.46 -2.28
CA PHE A 145 -9.60 7.79 -2.80
C PHE A 145 -8.98 8.56 -3.96
N ALA A 146 -9.81 9.13 -4.83
CA ALA A 146 -9.34 9.96 -5.93
C ALA A 146 -8.66 11.23 -5.42
N ALA A 147 -9.27 11.90 -4.44
CA ALA A 147 -8.71 13.07 -3.77
C ALA A 147 -7.39 12.74 -3.05
N ALA A 148 -7.29 11.58 -2.40
CA ALA A 148 -6.05 11.14 -1.75
C ALA A 148 -4.88 11.04 -2.75
N LEU A 149 -5.11 10.48 -3.94
CA LEU A 149 -4.08 10.38 -4.99
C LEU A 149 -3.66 11.73 -5.58
N ILE A 150 -4.57 12.71 -5.66
CA ILE A 150 -4.21 14.07 -6.11
C ILE A 150 -3.36 14.77 -5.05
N ASN A 151 -3.72 14.65 -3.78
CA ASN A 151 -3.06 15.39 -2.71
C ASN A 151 -1.76 14.74 -2.23
N PHE A 152 -1.62 13.43 -2.38
CA PHE A 152 -0.48 12.66 -1.87
C PHE A 152 0.06 11.70 -2.93
N ASP A 153 1.39 11.62 -3.07
CA ASP A 153 2.01 10.54 -3.84
C ASP A 153 2.04 9.26 -3.00
N LEU A 154 0.88 8.59 -2.94
CA LEU A 154 0.72 7.34 -2.19
C LEU A 154 1.68 6.24 -2.66
N ALA A 155 2.10 6.27 -3.93
CA ALA A 155 3.05 5.31 -4.44
C ALA A 155 4.41 5.50 -3.77
N GLU A 156 4.90 6.73 -3.70
CA GLU A 156 6.16 7.02 -3.00
C GLU A 156 6.04 6.76 -1.49
N ALA A 157 4.92 7.17 -0.87
CA ALA A 157 4.70 6.99 0.57
C ALA A 157 4.66 5.52 1.01
N HIS A 158 4.11 4.62 0.19
CA HIS A 158 3.98 3.19 0.52
C HIS A 158 5.12 2.33 -0.03
N LYS A 159 5.98 2.88 -0.88
CA LYS A 159 7.09 2.14 -1.49
C LYS A 159 8.06 1.59 -0.45
N SER A 160 8.49 2.41 0.51
CA SER A 160 9.42 1.97 1.56
C SER A 160 8.85 0.82 2.39
N ILE A 161 7.56 0.87 2.71
CA ILE A 161 6.86 -0.17 3.48
C ILE A 161 6.84 -1.50 2.71
N ILE A 162 6.61 -1.44 1.40
CA ILE A 162 6.66 -2.61 0.53
C ILE A 162 8.08 -3.18 0.43
N ASP A 163 9.08 -2.31 0.27
CA ASP A 163 10.49 -2.70 0.22
C ASP A 163 10.92 -3.37 1.55
N ASP A 164 10.50 -2.84 2.70
CA ASP A 164 10.77 -3.40 4.02
C ASP A 164 10.13 -4.78 4.20
N ALA A 165 8.87 -4.95 3.76
CA ALA A 165 8.19 -6.25 3.80
C ALA A 165 8.89 -7.29 2.91
N ILE A 166 9.30 -6.90 1.70
CA ILE A 166 10.07 -7.78 0.80
C ILE A 166 11.41 -8.16 1.43
N ALA A 167 12.12 -7.20 2.03
CA ALA A 167 13.37 -7.44 2.72
C ALA A 167 13.20 -8.39 3.92
N PHE A 168 12.12 -8.22 4.69
CA PHE A 168 11.75 -9.12 5.79
C PHE A 168 11.50 -10.55 5.29
N ILE A 169 10.65 -10.72 4.27
CA ILE A 169 10.35 -12.03 3.66
C ILE A 169 11.64 -12.71 3.18
N ARG A 170 12.51 -11.97 2.49
CA ARG A 170 13.77 -12.50 1.98
C ARG A 170 14.71 -12.96 3.11
N ARG A 171 14.84 -12.16 4.18
CA ARG A 171 15.65 -12.52 5.36
C ARG A 171 15.12 -13.80 6.03
N HIS A 172 13.80 -13.94 6.13
CA HIS A 172 13.19 -15.12 6.74
C HIS A 172 13.42 -16.38 5.89
N ASN A 173 13.16 -16.30 4.58
CA ASN A 173 13.33 -17.44 3.67
C ASN A 173 14.80 -17.87 3.52
N ALA A 174 15.76 -16.96 3.68
CA ALA A 174 17.18 -17.29 3.65
C ALA A 174 17.69 -17.99 4.93
N GLN A 175 16.98 -17.84 6.05
CA GLN A 175 17.35 -18.44 7.33
C GLN A 175 16.78 -19.84 7.54
N GLU A 176 15.85 -20.28 6.68
CA GLU A 176 15.34 -21.64 6.73
C GLU A 176 16.52 -22.58 6.45
N PRO A 177 16.98 -23.39 7.44
CA PRO A 177 18.13 -24.23 7.25
C PRO A 177 17.84 -25.12 6.06
N SER A 178 18.70 -25.05 5.02
CA SER A 178 18.63 -26.01 3.93
C SER A 178 18.65 -27.38 4.59
N GLN A 179 17.56 -28.14 4.42
CA GLN A 179 17.47 -29.47 5.02
C GLN A 179 18.80 -30.17 4.74
N PRO A 180 19.49 -30.67 5.79
CA PRO A 180 20.76 -31.34 5.58
C PRO A 180 20.53 -32.39 4.50
N PRO A 181 21.37 -32.43 3.44
CA PRO A 181 21.11 -33.24 2.26
C PRO A 181 20.77 -34.63 2.75
N SER A 182 19.50 -35.01 2.56
CA SER A 182 18.96 -36.25 3.08
C SER A 182 19.93 -37.34 2.64
N LYS A 183 20.59 -37.94 3.63
CA LYS A 183 21.65 -38.93 3.48
C LYS A 183 21.21 -39.86 2.34
N PRO A 184 22.00 -40.01 1.25
CA PRO A 184 21.56 -40.78 0.10
C PRO A 184 21.07 -42.13 0.62
N ALA A 185 19.77 -42.38 0.43
CA ALA A 185 19.16 -43.63 0.82
C ALA A 185 20.02 -44.72 0.19
N GLY A 186 20.62 -45.54 1.05
CA GLY A 186 21.46 -46.65 0.62
C GLY A 186 20.73 -47.39 -0.48
N SER A 187 21.30 -47.31 -1.67
CA SER A 187 20.85 -48.06 -2.82
C SER A 187 21.16 -49.51 -2.50
N ASN A 188 20.19 -50.18 -1.90
CA ASN A 188 20.21 -51.62 -1.73
C ASN A 188 19.94 -52.22 -3.12
N SER A 189 20.97 -52.19 -3.96
CA SER A 189 21.07 -53.00 -5.16
C SER A 189 21.13 -54.45 -4.72
N SER A 190 19.95 -55.04 -4.50
CA SER A 190 19.79 -56.49 -4.51
C SER A 190 19.95 -56.96 -5.96
N VAL A 191 21.19 -57.33 -6.26
CA VAL A 191 21.53 -58.22 -7.37
C VAL A 191 20.73 -59.52 -7.22
N SER A 192 19.78 -59.72 -8.13
CA SER A 192 19.20 -61.01 -8.51
C SER A 192 18.97 -60.86 -10.01
N GLY A 193 19.73 -61.47 -10.91
CA GLY A 193 20.07 -62.88 -10.96
C GLY A 193 19.18 -63.53 -12.01
N GLY A 194 19.58 -63.46 -13.28
CA GLY A 194 19.18 -64.35 -14.39
C GLY A 194 17.80 -64.13 -15.01
N GLU A 195 17.77 -63.75 -16.30
CA GLU A 195 17.37 -64.67 -17.38
C GLU A 195 17.56 -63.99 -18.75
N ASP A 196 18.38 -64.64 -19.57
CA ASP A 196 18.60 -64.34 -20.98
C ASP A 196 17.35 -64.71 -21.80
N VAL A 197 16.79 -63.75 -22.55
CA VAL A 197 15.95 -64.05 -23.72
C VAL A 197 16.30 -63.07 -24.85
N PRO A 198 16.75 -63.57 -26.03
CA PRO A 198 16.96 -62.76 -27.22
C PRO A 198 15.73 -62.81 -28.13
N LEU A 199 15.33 -61.68 -28.72
CA LEU A 199 14.68 -61.56 -30.06
C LEU A 199 14.32 -60.07 -30.24
N ALA A 200 15.03 -59.29 -31.05
CA ALA A 200 14.96 -59.21 -32.52
C ALA A 200 14.11 -58.01 -33.01
N SER A 201 14.68 -57.36 -34.02
CA SER A 201 14.06 -56.55 -35.07
C SER A 201 13.79 -55.05 -34.83
N ASN A 202 14.69 -54.26 -35.43
CA ASN A 202 14.43 -53.32 -36.53
C ASN A 202 13.32 -52.27 -36.36
N ILE A 203 13.69 -50.99 -36.49
CA ILE A 203 13.25 -50.04 -37.55
C ILE A 203 14.04 -48.72 -37.44
N PRO A 204 14.25 -47.99 -38.56
CA PRO A 204 15.43 -47.18 -38.81
C PRO A 204 15.22 -45.67 -38.67
N ALA A 205 16.35 -44.99 -38.51
CA ALA A 205 16.72 -43.65 -38.94
C ALA A 205 15.61 -42.64 -39.27
N GLU A 206 15.53 -41.57 -38.47
CA GLU A 206 15.04 -40.29 -38.97
C GLU A 206 16.03 -39.16 -38.64
N THR A 207 16.24 -38.37 -39.68
CA THR A 207 17.30 -37.41 -39.95
C THR A 207 17.17 -36.11 -39.19
N ASN A 208 18.31 -35.61 -38.72
CA ASN A 208 18.55 -34.21 -38.35
C ASN A 208 18.20 -33.24 -39.49
N PRO A 209 17.61 -32.08 -39.17
CA PRO A 209 17.95 -30.84 -39.85
C PRO A 209 18.70 -29.89 -38.91
N THR A 210 19.95 -29.64 -39.32
CA THR A 210 20.84 -28.55 -38.94
C THR A 210 20.11 -27.20 -38.93
N GLY A 211 19.92 -26.63 -37.74
CA GLY A 211 19.50 -25.25 -37.53
C GLY A 211 20.60 -24.49 -36.81
N ALA A 212 21.23 -23.55 -37.53
CA ALA A 212 22.32 -22.72 -37.05
C ALA A 212 21.89 -21.87 -35.83
N ALA A 213 22.58 -22.06 -34.70
CA ALA A 213 22.51 -21.16 -33.57
C ALA A 213 23.36 -19.92 -33.86
N SER A 214 22.71 -18.83 -34.26
CA SER A 214 23.30 -17.50 -34.16
C SER A 214 23.18 -17.03 -32.71
N THR A 215 24.31 -16.98 -32.02
CA THR A 215 24.49 -16.24 -30.77
C THR A 215 24.16 -14.76 -30.97
N PRO A 216 23.26 -14.16 -30.17
CA PRO A 216 23.21 -12.72 -30.03
C PRO A 216 24.26 -12.30 -29.00
N ASP A 217 25.30 -11.65 -29.51
CA ASP A 217 26.30 -10.91 -28.76
C ASP A 217 25.64 -9.66 -28.17
N HIS A 218 25.17 -9.74 -26.93
CA HIS A 218 24.67 -8.59 -26.17
C HIS A 218 25.80 -8.02 -25.32
N THR A 219 26.69 -7.28 -25.98
CA THR A 219 27.59 -6.32 -25.34
C THR A 219 26.75 -5.16 -24.80
N ASN A 220 26.42 -5.21 -23.51
CA ASN A 220 25.80 -4.10 -22.80
C ASN A 220 26.85 -3.02 -22.51
N HIS A 221 26.97 -2.04 -23.40
CA HIS A 221 27.62 -0.77 -23.10
C HIS A 221 26.74 0.04 -22.14
N MET A 222 27.15 0.12 -20.87
CA MET A 222 26.66 1.16 -19.96
C MET A 222 27.17 2.52 -20.44
N ALA A 223 26.30 3.30 -21.09
CA ALA A 223 26.48 4.74 -21.20
C ALA A 223 25.77 5.40 -20.01
N ALA A 224 26.55 5.79 -19.01
CA ALA A 224 26.12 6.67 -17.95
C ALA A 224 25.92 8.08 -18.52
N MET A 225 24.66 8.49 -18.71
CA MET A 225 24.28 9.89 -18.83
C MET A 225 23.21 10.20 -17.78
N GLY A 226 23.68 10.65 -16.62
CA GLY A 226 22.86 11.22 -15.56
C GLY A 226 23.38 12.63 -15.25
N ASN A 227 22.76 13.61 -15.89
CA ASN A 227 22.98 15.04 -15.77
C ASN A 227 22.76 15.52 -14.32
N ALA A 228 23.82 15.99 -13.66
CA ALA A 228 23.74 16.66 -12.38
C ALA A 228 23.26 18.11 -12.60
N ASN A 229 22.02 18.39 -12.23
CA ASN A 229 21.52 19.76 -12.10
C ASN A 229 20.74 19.91 -10.79
N THR A 230 21.42 19.70 -9.66
CA THR A 230 20.97 20.15 -8.34
C THR A 230 21.32 21.63 -8.18
N ARG A 231 20.41 22.49 -8.66
CA ARG A 231 20.44 23.92 -8.40
C ARG A 231 19.99 24.16 -6.97
N GLY A 232 20.93 24.60 -6.13
CA GLY A 232 20.68 25.05 -4.77
C GLY A 232 19.70 26.23 -4.71
N GLY A 233 18.73 26.12 -3.82
CA GLY A 233 18.01 27.24 -3.21
C GLY A 233 18.16 27.07 -1.71
N ARG A 234 19.20 27.67 -1.11
CA ARG A 234 19.18 29.01 -0.52
C ARG A 234 18.16 29.10 0.60
N GLY A 235 18.63 28.72 1.80
CA GLY A 235 17.98 29.08 3.05
C GLY A 235 17.81 30.58 3.14
N THR A 236 16.60 31.00 3.50
CA THR A 236 16.33 32.34 3.99
C THR A 236 16.00 32.17 5.47
N THR A 237 16.99 32.49 6.29
CA THR A 237 16.78 32.79 7.71
C THR A 237 15.94 34.05 7.76
N HIS A 238 14.71 33.93 8.23
CA HIS A 238 13.89 35.08 8.55
C HIS A 238 14.30 35.54 9.96
N ASP A 239 15.08 36.61 10.00
CA ASP A 239 15.26 37.41 11.20
C ASP A 239 13.88 37.93 11.64
N THR A 240 13.53 37.69 12.91
CA THR A 240 12.46 38.41 13.62
C THR A 240 13.12 39.21 14.72
N ASN A 241 13.50 40.44 14.35
CA ASN A 241 13.80 41.49 15.31
C ASN A 241 12.48 42.07 15.83
N GLY A 242 12.31 41.97 17.14
CA GLY A 242 11.92 43.10 17.99
C GLY A 242 10.46 43.54 17.94
N GLU A 243 9.74 43.24 19.03
CA GLU A 243 9.05 44.33 19.71
C GLU A 243 9.06 44.12 21.23
N ASN A 244 9.78 45.04 21.88
CA ASN A 244 9.79 45.29 23.30
C ASN A 244 8.38 45.72 23.75
N THR A 245 7.81 45.05 24.74
CA THR A 245 6.92 45.71 25.68
C THR A 245 7.18 45.14 27.07
N SER A 246 8.08 45.81 27.79
CA SER A 246 8.24 45.66 29.23
C SER A 246 7.02 46.27 29.92
N GLN A 247 6.21 45.44 30.58
CA GLN A 247 5.34 45.91 31.64
C GLN A 247 5.72 45.20 32.94
N THR A 248 6.40 45.96 33.77
CA THR A 248 6.69 45.73 35.18
C THR A 248 5.38 45.58 35.94
N THR A 249 5.19 44.48 36.66
CA THR A 249 4.39 44.50 37.89
C THR A 249 5.00 43.50 38.87
N GLU A 250 5.58 44.08 39.92
CA GLU A 250 6.07 43.42 41.11
C GLU A 250 4.93 42.70 41.83
N GLY A 251 5.21 41.52 42.40
CA GLY A 251 4.22 40.76 43.14
C GLY A 251 4.72 39.46 43.75
N THR A 252 5.58 39.59 44.76
CA THR A 252 5.64 38.72 45.95
C THR A 252 6.15 37.28 45.80
N VAL A 253 7.39 37.13 46.26
CA VAL A 253 8.07 35.91 46.70
C VAL A 253 7.31 35.28 47.88
N ASN A 254 7.08 33.97 47.82
CA ASN A 254 7.08 33.09 48.99
C ASN A 254 7.60 31.71 48.57
N ASP A 255 8.77 31.38 49.10
CA ASP A 255 9.45 30.09 49.08
C ASP A 255 8.64 29.01 49.83
N ILE A 256 8.46 27.82 49.24
CA ILE A 256 8.26 26.53 49.93
C ILE A 256 8.85 25.40 49.05
N PRO A 257 9.50 24.35 49.63
CA PRO A 257 10.64 23.67 49.04
C PRO A 257 10.34 22.38 48.27
N ASN A 258 11.37 21.95 47.51
CA ASN A 258 11.63 20.61 46.99
C ASN A 258 10.89 19.45 47.68
N THR A 259 10.15 18.68 46.88
CA THR A 259 9.97 17.24 47.10
C THR A 259 10.20 16.51 45.78
N ALA A 260 11.29 15.75 45.74
CA ALA A 260 11.45 14.65 44.82
C ALA A 260 10.42 13.56 45.19
N ASP A 261 9.66 13.07 44.21
CA ASP A 261 9.55 11.63 43.97
C ASP A 261 8.77 11.32 42.71
N ALA A 262 9.36 10.40 41.94
CA ALA A 262 8.83 9.88 40.70
C ALA A 262 7.61 8.99 40.95
N LYS A 263 6.51 9.25 40.23
CA LYS A 263 5.55 8.22 39.85
C LYS A 263 4.84 8.64 38.57
N GLY A 264 5.27 8.02 37.47
CA GLY A 264 4.59 8.11 36.19
C GLY A 264 3.18 7.54 36.30
N SER A 265 2.19 8.41 36.14
CA SER A 265 0.79 8.04 35.94
C SER A 265 0.54 8.03 34.43
N SER A 266 0.54 6.84 33.84
CA SER A 266 0.19 6.61 32.44
C SER A 266 -1.29 6.94 32.20
N GLY A 267 -1.54 7.93 31.35
CA GLY A 267 -2.87 8.38 30.94
C GLY A 267 -3.56 7.42 29.95
N PHE A 268 -3.84 6.19 30.38
CA PHE A 268 -4.50 5.16 29.55
C PHE A 268 -5.90 4.73 30.03
N ALA A 269 -6.48 5.36 31.05
CA ALA A 269 -7.80 4.96 31.59
C ALA A 269 -9.01 5.76 31.05
N THR A 270 -8.83 6.84 30.28
CA THR A 270 -9.94 7.77 29.94
C THR A 270 -10.67 7.43 28.63
N ILE A 271 -10.17 6.48 27.83
CA ILE A 271 -10.77 6.13 26.53
C ILE A 271 -11.89 5.07 26.67
N GLY A 272 -11.97 4.37 27.80
CA GLY A 272 -12.96 3.30 28.03
C GLY A 272 -14.39 3.76 28.36
N ALA A 273 -14.64 5.05 28.60
CA ALA A 273 -15.95 5.51 29.10
C ALA A 273 -16.87 6.15 28.04
N ARG A 274 -16.38 6.47 26.83
CA ARG A 274 -17.20 7.18 25.81
C ARG A 274 -17.93 6.28 24.81
N VAL A 275 -17.65 4.98 24.76
CA VAL A 275 -18.33 4.06 23.82
C VAL A 275 -19.71 3.61 24.33
N ILE A 276 -19.91 3.55 25.65
CA ILE A 276 -21.18 3.06 26.23
C ILE A 276 -22.29 4.12 26.12
N GLN A 277 -21.95 5.40 26.07
CA GLN A 277 -22.95 6.48 26.07
C GLN A 277 -23.65 6.66 24.71
N THR A 278 -23.01 6.27 23.59
CA THR A 278 -23.61 6.38 22.26
C THR A 278 -24.58 5.23 21.94
N MET A 279 -24.44 4.06 22.58
CA MET A 279 -25.33 2.92 22.33
C MET A 279 -26.70 3.03 23.03
N MET A 280 -26.84 3.84 24.08
CA MET A 280 -28.17 4.06 24.70
C MET A 280 -29.05 5.06 23.93
N ALA A 281 -28.49 5.91 23.07
CA ALA A 281 -29.28 6.89 22.31
C ALA A 281 -30.05 6.27 21.12
N LEU A 282 -29.56 5.16 20.56
CA LEU A 282 -30.22 4.48 19.42
C LEU A 282 -31.36 3.53 19.84
N GLY A 283 -31.45 3.16 21.12
CA GLY A 283 -32.50 2.27 21.63
C GLY A 283 -33.86 2.93 21.85
N VAL A 284 -33.92 4.26 21.94
CA VAL A 284 -35.17 4.99 22.29
C VAL A 284 -35.97 5.42 21.07
N MET A 285 -35.41 5.38 19.85
CA MET A 285 -36.14 5.73 18.62
C MET A 285 -36.86 4.55 17.94
N ALA A 286 -36.94 3.37 18.59
CA ALA A 286 -37.66 2.21 18.07
C ALA A 286 -38.98 1.91 18.81
N VAL A 287 -39.41 2.75 19.77
CA VAL A 287 -40.63 2.53 20.60
C VAL A 287 -41.56 3.75 20.62
N LEU A 288 -41.56 4.56 19.56
CA LEU A 288 -42.59 5.56 19.26
C LEU A 288 -42.99 5.46 17.79
#